data_AF-A0A249MPM6-F1
#
_entry.id   AF-A0A249MPM6-F1
#
_cell.length_a   1.000
_cell.length_b   1.000
_cell.length_c   1.000
_cell.angle_alpha   90.00
_cell.angle_beta   90.00
_cell.angle_gamma   90.00
#
_symmetry.space_group_name_H-M   'P 1'
#
loop_
_entity.id
_entity.type
_entity.pdbx_description
1 polymer ?
#
loop_
_entity_poly.entity_id
_entity_poly.type
_entity_poly.pdbx_seq_one_letter_code
_entity_poly.pdbx_strand_id
1 'polypeptide(L)' 'MRAALARMVAQRAARRRAAVAVALDEAGLDVSIEGELVRASGRGLVARWWRDLALREAGRGGL' A
#
# COMPACT_ATOMS: atom_id res chain seq x y z
N MET A 1 -21.73 -18.70 -6.16
CA MET A 1 -20.52 -18.91 -5.33
C MET A 1 -19.30 -18.14 -5.86
N ARG A 2 -18.76 -18.46 -7.05
CA ARG A 2 -17.47 -17.92 -7.56
C ARG A 2 -17.41 -16.40 -7.73
N ALA A 3 -18.49 -15.78 -8.25
CA ALA A 3 -18.55 -14.33 -8.43
C ALA A 3 -18.58 -13.55 -7.10
N ALA A 4 -19.21 -14.10 -6.07
CA ALA A 4 -19.23 -13.49 -4.74
C ALA A 4 -17.83 -13.52 -4.10
N LEU A 5 -17.14 -14.67 -4.19
CA LEU A 5 -15.76 -14.80 -3.71
C LEU A 5 -14.81 -13.84 -4.43
N ALA A 6 -14.90 -13.74 -5.77
CA ALA A 6 -14.09 -12.81 -6.54
C ALA A 6 -14.28 -11.35 -6.08
N ARG A 7 -15.53 -10.94 -5.81
CA ARG A 7 -15.82 -9.61 -5.26
C ARG A 7 -15.23 -9.40 -3.88
N MET A 8 -15.30 -10.40 -3.00
CA MET A 8 -14.72 -10.32 -1.65
C MET A 8 -13.19 -10.19 -1.71
N VAL A 9 -12.53 -10.96 -2.58
CA VAL A 9 -11.08 -10.88 -2.78
C VAL A 9 -10.68 -9.51 -3.34
N ALA A 10 -11.41 -9.00 -4.33
CA ALA A 10 -11.17 -7.67 -4.90
C ALA A 10 -11.34 -6.57 -3.85
N GLN A 11 -12.39 -6.62 -3.01
CA GLN A 11 -12.57 -5.66 -1.92
C GLN A 11 -11.44 -5.74 -0.89
N ARG A 12 -11.00 -6.96 -0.54
CA ARG A 12 -9.87 -7.15 0.38
C ARG A 12 -8.58 -6.57 -0.20
N ALA A 13 -8.32 -6.80 -1.48
CA ALA A 13 -7.16 -6.23 -2.18
C ALA A 13 -7.21 -4.70 -2.21
N ALA A 14 -8.38 -4.12 -2.51
CA ALA A 14 -8.57 -2.67 -2.50
C ALA A 14 -8.36 -2.05 -1.11
N ARG A 15 -8.92 -2.67 -0.05
CA ARG A 15 -8.67 -2.25 1.34
C ARG A 15 -7.20 -2.30 1.70
N ARG A 16 -6.48 -3.34 1.25
CA ARG A 16 -5.06 -3.49 1.51
C ARG A 16 -4.24 -2.42 0.80
N ARG A 17 -4.55 -2.09 -0.45
CA ARG A 17 -3.93 -0.95 -1.15
C ARG A 17 -4.17 0.37 -0.44
N ALA A 18 -5.39 0.63 0.02
CA ALA A 18 -5.71 1.83 0.79
C ALA A 18 -4.89 1.90 2.09
N ALA A 19 -4.77 0.79 2.83
CA ALA A 19 -3.97 0.74 4.05
C ALA A 19 -2.47 0.98 3.78
N VAL A 20 -1.91 0.39 2.71
CA VAL A 20 -0.54 0.67 2.27
C VAL A 20 -0.38 2.16 1.94
N ALA A 21 -1.34 2.74 1.22
CA ALA A 21 -1.25 4.13 0.81
C ALA A 21 -1.24 5.10 2.02
N VAL A 22 -2.11 4.86 3.00
CA VAL A 22 -2.13 5.61 4.27
C VAL A 22 -0.80 5.49 5.00
N ALA A 23 -0.26 4.28 5.16
CA ALA A 23 1.02 4.09 5.86
C ALA A 23 2.20 4.81 5.17
N LEU A 24 2.20 4.87 3.84
CA LEU A 24 3.24 5.57 3.08
C LEU A 24 3.05 7.10 3.13
N ASP A 25 1.81 7.58 3.15
CA ASP A 25 1.47 9.00 3.33
C ASP A 25 1.86 9.49 4.74
N GLU A 26 1.56 8.71 5.78
CA GLU A 26 2.00 8.97 7.17
C GLU A 26 3.53 8.98 7.29
N ALA A 27 4.23 8.23 6.45
CA ALA A 27 5.69 8.27 6.34
C ALA A 27 6.19 9.49 5.53
N GLY A 28 5.32 10.40 5.10
CA GLY A 28 5.66 11.64 4.40
C GLY A 28 6.11 11.41 2.96
N LEU A 29 5.50 10.43 2.28
CA LEU A 29 5.66 10.24 0.84
C LEU A 29 4.42 10.76 0.11
N ASP A 30 4.61 11.20 -1.13
CA ASP A 30 3.49 11.45 -2.04
C ASP A 30 3.01 10.10 -2.56
N VAL A 31 1.71 9.80 -2.43
CA VAL A 31 1.16 8.49 -2.77
C VAL A 31 -0.05 8.59 -3.69
N SER A 32 -0.12 7.71 -4.69
CA SER A 32 -1.29 7.51 -5.55
C SER A 32 -1.62 6.02 -5.71
N ILE A 33 -2.90 5.71 -5.94
CA ILE A 33 -3.34 4.36 -6.31
C ILE A 33 -3.60 4.35 -7.82
N GLU A 34 -2.80 3.57 -8.55
CA GLU A 34 -2.88 3.39 -9.99
C GLU A 34 -3.41 1.99 -10.29
N GLY A 35 -4.75 1.85 -10.28
CA GLY A 35 -5.43 0.57 -10.45
C GLY A 35 -5.11 -0.42 -9.32
N GLU A 36 -4.28 -1.42 -9.64
CA GLU A 36 -3.83 -2.45 -8.68
C GLU A 36 -2.47 -2.12 -8.04
N LEU A 37 -1.87 -0.98 -8.39
CA LEU A 37 -0.58 -0.53 -7.88
C LEU A 37 -0.76 0.60 -6.86
N VAL A 38 0.11 0.62 -5.85
CA VAL A 38 0.32 1.79 -5.00
C VAL A 38 1.64 2.40 -5.41
N ARG A 39 1.59 3.61 -5.98
CA ARG A 39 2.77 4.36 -6.40
C ARG A 39 3.12 5.36 -5.31
N ALA A 40 4.39 5.36 -4.92
CA ALA A 40 4.92 6.33 -3.97
C ALA A 40 6.10 7.08 -4.59
N SER A 41 6.18 8.38 -4.28
CA SER A 41 7.28 9.26 -4.67
C SER A 41 7.66 10.16 -3.50
N GLY A 42 8.86 10.72 -3.55
CA GLY A 42 9.33 11.62 -2.52
C GLY A 42 10.85 11.76 -2.52
N ARG A 43 11.35 12.84 -1.92
CA ARG A 43 12.80 13.07 -1.82
C ARG A 43 13.46 11.99 -0.99
N GLY A 44 14.55 11.43 -1.52
CA GLY A 44 15.35 10.42 -0.82
C GLY A 44 14.64 9.07 -0.66
N LEU A 45 13.56 8.79 -1.39
CA LEU A 45 12.78 7.55 -1.28
C LEU A 45 13.68 6.31 -1.35
N VAL A 46 14.59 6.22 -2.32
CA VAL A 46 15.51 5.08 -2.45
C VAL A 46 16.32 4.88 -1.16
N ALA A 47 16.92 5.94 -0.63
CA ALA A 47 17.73 5.85 0.57
C ALA A 47 16.91 5.56 1.84
N ARG A 48 15.66 6.04 1.90
CA ARG A 48 14.71 5.74 2.99
C ARG A 48 14.21 4.30 2.91
N TRP A 49 13.89 3.82 1.71
CA TRP A 49 13.46 2.45 1.46
C TRP A 49 14.45 1.41 1.98
N TRP A 50 15.76 1.69 1.95
CA TRP A 50 16.77 0.79 2.52
C TRP A 50 16.91 0.86 4.04
N ARG A 51 16.60 2.01 4.65
CA ARG A 51 16.88 2.29 6.07
C ARG A 51 15.67 2.20 6.98
N ASP A 52 14.48 2.39 6.43
CA ASP A 52 13.24 2.48 7.16
C ASP A 52 12.43 1.19 6.98
N LEU A 53 12.46 0.34 8.02
CA LEU A 53 11.72 -0.93 8.03
C LEU A 53 10.21 -0.69 8.00
N ALA A 54 9.71 0.38 8.62
CA ALA A 54 8.27 0.68 8.63
C ALA A 54 7.77 0.96 7.20
N LEU A 55 8.60 1.59 6.37
CA LEU A 55 8.31 1.82 4.95
C LEU A 55 8.19 0.52 4.14
N ARG A 56 9.00 -0.49 4.46
CA ARG A 56 8.99 -1.81 3.78
C ARG A 56 7.86 -2.71 4.25
N GLU A 57 7.54 -2.60 5.53
CA GLU A 57 6.47 -3.36 6.17
C GLU A 57 5.13 -2.62 6.07
N ALA A 58 5.08 -1.50 5.34
CA ALA A 58 3.85 -0.78 5.04
C ALA A 58 2.84 -1.74 4.41
N GLY A 59 1.74 -1.97 5.14
CA GLY A 59 0.70 -2.91 4.76
C GLY A 59 1.04 -4.40 4.90
N ARG A 60 2.11 -4.80 5.60
CA ARG A 60 2.34 -6.20 6.03
C ARG A 60 1.61 -6.56 7.33
N GLY A 61 1.26 -5.56 8.15
CA GLY A 61 0.31 -5.71 9.26
C GLY A 61 -1.04 -6.22 8.76
N GLY A 62 -1.53 -7.31 9.34
CA GLY A 62 -2.79 -7.94 8.95
C GLY A 62 -3.98 -7.07 9.33
N LEU A 63 -4.79 -6.70 8.33
CA LEU A 63 -6.21 -6.39 8.46
C LEU A 63 -7.00 -7.49 7.76
#